data_AF-A0A2A2EZV1-F1
#
_entry.id   AF-A0A2A2EZV1-F1
#
_cell.length_a   1.000
_cell.length_b   1.000
_cell.length_c   1.000
_cell.angle_alpha   90.00
_cell.angle_beta   90.00
_cell.angle_gamma   90.00
#
_symmetry.space_group_name_H-M   'P 1'
#
loop_
_entity.id
_entity.type
_entity.pdbx_description
1 polymer ?
#
loop_
_entity_poly.entity_id
_entity_poly.type
_entity_poly.pdbx_seq_one_letter_code
_entity_poly.pdbx_strand_id
1 'polypeptide(L)' 'MGQVTIYLDDETEKKMIANARVMKLSKSKWIAGVIQEKLVDQWPDTVRELAGSWGDFPSLDELRAEASTDTERETL' A
#
# COMPACT_ATOMS: atom_id res chain seq x y z
N MET A 1 -2.07 27.68 9.36
CA MET A 1 -2.32 26.22 9.35
C MET A 1 -3.80 25.99 9.54
N GLY A 2 -4.39 25.05 8.79
CA GLY A 2 -5.80 24.70 8.95
C GLY A 2 -6.01 23.83 10.19
N GLN A 3 -7.08 24.08 10.94
CA GLN A 3 -7.54 23.23 12.03
C GLN A 3 -8.77 22.45 11.55
N VAL A 4 -8.81 21.15 11.84
CA VAL A 4 -9.94 20.28 11.50
C VAL A 4 -10.42 19.59 12.78
N THR A 5 -11.72 19.57 12.98
CA THR A 5 -12.40 18.74 13.99
C THR A 5 -13.10 17.60 13.25
N ILE A 6 -12.80 16.36 13.62
CA ILE A 6 -13.39 15.16 13.01
C ILE A 6 -14.01 14.28 14.10
N TYR A 7 -15.10 13.61 13.77
CA TYR A 7 -15.66 12.55 14.60
C TYR A 7 -15.02 11.22 14.22
N LEU A 8 -14.63 10.44 15.22
CA LEU A 8 -14.14 9.08 15.07
C LEU A 8 -15.05 8.18 15.89
N ASP A 9 -15.40 7.02 15.37
CA ASP A 9 -16.02 5.98 16.19
C ASP A 9 -15.02 5.44 17.23
N ASP A 10 -15.55 4.80 18.27
CA ASP A 10 -14.76 4.29 19.39
C ASP A 10 -13.67 3.30 18.96
N GLU A 11 -13.90 2.50 17.93
CA GLU A 11 -12.95 1.51 17.44
C GLU A 11 -11.78 2.19 16.73
N THR A 12 -12.10 3.15 15.85
CA THR A 12 -11.13 3.97 15.13
C THR A 12 -10.29 4.80 16.08
N GLU A 13 -10.88 5.41 17.12
CA GLU A 13 -10.12 6.15 18.13
C GLU A 13 -9.14 5.23 18.87
N LYS A 14 -9.60 4.04 19.32
CA LYS A 14 -8.72 3.07 20.00
C LYS A 14 -7.54 2.66 19.13
N LYS A 15 -7.79 2.36 17.85
CA LYS A 15 -6.75 2.01 16.88
C LYS A 15 -5.76 3.15 16.67
N MET A 16 -6.24 4.39 16.54
CA MET A 16 -5.38 5.57 16.44
C MET A 16 -4.47 5.70 17.68
N ILE A 17 -5.03 5.62 18.89
CA ILE A 17 -4.26 5.75 20.14
C ILE A 17 -3.16 4.69 20.23
N ALA A 18 -3.50 3.43 19.91
CA ALA A 18 -2.56 2.33 19.94
C ALA A 18 -1.39 2.53 18.96
N ASN A 19 -1.70 2.87 17.70
CA ASN A 19 -0.68 3.07 16.67
C ASN A 19 0.19 4.30 16.95
N ALA A 20 -0.41 5.42 17.36
CA ALA A 20 0.33 6.63 17.73
C ALA A 20 1.33 6.34 18.88
N ARG A 21 0.92 5.53 19.86
CA ARG A 21 1.80 5.10 20.96
C ARG A 21 2.96 4.23 20.48
N VAL A 22 2.69 3.21 19.64
CA VAL A 22 3.72 2.33 19.08
C VAL A 22 4.75 3.13 18.28
N MET A 23 4.29 4.10 17.49
CA MET A 23 5.13 4.95 16.66
C MET A 23 5.77 6.13 17.41
N LYS A 24 5.47 6.30 18.71
CA LYS A 24 5.91 7.44 19.54
C LYS A 24 5.54 8.81 18.93
N LEU A 25 4.36 8.90 18.34
CA LEU A 25 3.81 10.13 17.74
C LEU A 25 2.63 10.66 18.57
N SER A 26 2.37 11.96 18.48
CA SER A 26 1.11 12.52 18.99
C SER A 26 -0.06 12.11 18.08
N LYS A 27 -1.29 12.09 18.62
CA LYS A 27 -2.51 11.78 17.85
C LYS A 27 -2.62 12.64 16.58
N SER A 28 -2.41 13.95 16.70
CA SER A 28 -2.48 14.90 15.59
C SER A 28 -1.40 14.64 14.53
N LYS A 29 -0.17 14.33 14.95
CA LYS A 29 0.93 14.01 14.02
C LYS A 29 0.69 12.68 13.29
N TRP A 30 0.13 11.70 14.00
CA TRP A 30 -0.24 10.42 13.40
C TRP A 30 -1.36 10.59 12.35
N ILE A 31 -2.45 11.29 12.68
CA ILE A 31 -3.54 11.57 11.71
C ILE A 31 -3.02 12.33 10.49
N ALA A 32 -2.20 13.38 10.70
CA ALA A 32 -1.63 14.13 9.60
C ALA A 32 -0.78 13.24 8.67
N GLY A 33 -0.01 12.31 9.24
CA GLY A 33 0.75 11.31 8.49
C GLY A 33 -0.14 10.37 7.67
N VAL A 34 -1.21 9.84 8.27
CA VAL A 34 -2.18 8.99 7.56
C VAL A 34 -2.84 9.74 6.39
N ILE A 35 -3.19 11.01 6.58
CA ILE A 35 -3.72 11.84 5.49
C ILE A 35 -2.68 11.96 4.37
N GLN A 36 -1.42 12.28 4.70
CA GLN A 36 -0.34 12.38 3.71
C GLN A 36 -0.14 11.08 2.95
N GLU A 37 -0.13 9.93 3.63
CA GLU A 37 -0.02 8.60 3.00
C GLU A 37 -1.16 8.32 2.01
N LYS A 38 -2.37 8.81 2.30
CA LYS A 38 -3.53 8.65 1.41
C LYS A 38 -3.58 9.65 0.26
N LEU A 39 -2.79 10.72 0.32
CA LEU A 39 -2.62 11.67 -0.78
C LEU A 39 -1.57 11.21 -1.79
N VAL A 40 -0.78 10.19 -1.47
CA VAL A 40 0.18 9.60 -2.42
C VAL A 40 -0.62 8.92 -3.55
N ASP A 41 -0.58 9.54 -4.72
CA ASP A 41 -1.27 9.12 -5.95
C ASP A 41 -0.42 8.20 -6.83
N GLN A 42 0.87 8.08 -6.51
CA GLN A 42 1.85 7.33 -7.27
C GLN A 42 2.49 6.24 -6.43
N TRP A 43 2.89 5.16 -7.10
CA TRP A 43 3.70 4.13 -6.45
C TRP A 43 5.01 4.73 -5.90
N PRO A 44 5.43 4.35 -4.69
CA PRO A 44 6.72 4.73 -4.13
C PRO A 44 7.85 4.38 -5.10
N ASP A 45 8.91 5.20 -5.11
CA ASP A 45 10.06 4.98 -6.00
C ASP A 45 10.67 3.60 -5.82
N THR A 46 10.72 3.09 -4.59
CA THR A 46 11.19 1.73 -4.29
C THR A 46 10.40 0.63 -5.00
N VAL A 47 9.10 0.83 -5.23
CA VAL A 47 8.26 -0.12 -5.98
C VAL A 47 8.44 0.07 -7.48
N ARG A 48 8.57 1.32 -7.93
CA ARG A 48 8.77 1.66 -9.35
C ARG A 48 10.11 1.14 -9.87
N GLU A 49 11.16 1.26 -9.07
CA GLU A 49 12.51 0.78 -9.35
C GLU A 49 12.64 -0.74 -9.28
N LEU A 50 11.68 -1.43 -8.65
CA LEU A 50 11.66 -2.89 -8.60
C LEU A 50 11.43 -3.51 -9.98
N ALA A 51 10.70 -2.82 -10.87
CA ALA A 51 10.43 -3.30 -12.22
C ALA A 51 11.75 -3.44 -13.01
N GLY A 52 12.10 -4.68 -13.35
CA GLY A 52 13.37 -5.00 -14.05
C GLY A 52 14.59 -5.14 -13.13
N SER A 53 14.42 -5.08 -11.81
CA SER A 53 15.51 -5.31 -10.84
C SER A 53 15.90 -6.80 -10.67
N TRP A 54 15.03 -7.72 -11.09
CA TRP A 54 15.31 -9.15 -11.09
C TRP A 54 16.27 -9.50 -12.23
N GLY A 55 17.51 -9.84 -11.88
CA GLY A 55 18.55 -10.19 -12.85
C GLY A 55 18.32 -11.51 -13.60
N ASP A 56 17.43 -12.37 -13.08
CA ASP A 56 17.04 -13.66 -13.63
C ASP A 56 15.61 -13.66 -14.19
N PHE A 57 15.03 -12.48 -14.43
CA PHE A 57 13.70 -12.39 -15.02
C PHE A 57 13.73 -12.88 -16.49
N PRO A 58 12.85 -13.82 -16.87
CA PRO A 58 12.83 -14.36 -18.22
C PRO A 58 12.51 -13.28 -19.25
N SER A 59 13.14 -13.39 -20.42
CA SER A 59 12.87 -12.53 -21.57
C SER A 59 11.43 -12.68 -22.07
N LEU A 60 10.95 -11.69 -22.82
CA LEU A 60 9.63 -11.75 -23.44
C LEU A 60 9.45 -12.96 -24.36
N ASP A 61 10.53 -13.39 -25.03
CA ASP A 61 10.50 -14.55 -25.91
C ASP A 61 10.43 -15.86 -25.12
N GLU A 62 11.16 -15.99 -24.00
CA GLU A 62 11.07 -17.14 -23.08
C GLU A 62 9.67 -17.24 -22.45
N LEU A 63 9.10 -16.11 -22.03
CA LEU A 63 7.73 -16.05 -21.47
C LEU A 63 6.65 -16.44 -22.49
N ARG A 64 6.89 -16.20 -23.77
CA ARG A 64 5.94 -16.49 -24.86
C ARG A 64 6.20 -17.83 -25.55
N ALA A 65 7.34 -18.45 -25.29
CA ALA A 65 7.70 -19.74 -25.87
C ALA A 65 6.74 -20.85 -25.41
N GLU A 66 6.26 -20.78 -24.17
CA GLU A 66 5.26 -21.69 -23.64
C GLU A 66 3.86 -21.09 -23.77
N ALA A 67 3.20 -21.33 -24.91
CA ALA A 67 1.76 -21.16 -25.03
C ALA A 67 1.08 -22.24 -24.17
N SER A 68 0.86 -21.94 -22.89
CA SER A 68 0.06 -22.80 -22.01
C SER A 68 -1.41 -22.77 -22.43
N THR A 69 -2.09 -23.91 -22.31
CA THR A 69 -3.53 -23.98 -22.54
C THR A 69 -4.24 -23.36 -21.34
N ASP A 70 -5.17 -22.43 -21.57
CA ASP A 70 -5.99 -21.85 -20.52
C ASP A 70 -6.62 -22.98 -19.68
N THR A 71 -6.51 -22.86 -18.36
CA THR A 71 -7.11 -23.81 -17.45
C THR A 71 -8.59 -23.50 -17.31
N GLU A 72 -9.44 -24.53 -17.22
CA GLU A 72 -10.87 -24.33 -17.00
C GLU A 72 -11.09 -23.58 -15.68
N ARG A 73 -12.03 -22.62 -15.70
CA ARG A 73 -12.44 -21.89 -14.50
C ARG A 73 -13.01 -22.88 -13.48
N GLU A 74 -12.65 -22.70 -12.22
CA GLU A 74 -13.19 -23.50 -11.11
C GLU A 74 -14.73 -23.47 -11.06
N THR A 75 -15.33 -24.61 -10.72
CA THR A 75 -16.78 -24.74 -10.57
C THR A 75 -17.28 -24.06 -9.30
N LEU A 76 -18.42 -23.38 -9.42
CA LEU A 76 -19.14 -22.69 -8.34
C LEU A 76 -19.63 -23.64 -7.23
#